data_AF-A0A9N9F9T1-F1
#
_entry.id   AF-A0A9N9F9T1-F1
#
_cell.length_a   1.000
_cell.length_b   1.000
_cell.length_c   1.000
_cell.angle_alpha   90.00
_cell.angle_beta   90.00
_cell.angle_gamma   90.00
#
_symmetry.space_group_name_H-M   'P 1'
#
loop_
_entity.id
_entity.type
_entity.pdbx_description
1 polymer ?
#
loop_
_entity_poly.entity_id
_entity_poly.type
_entity_poly.pdbx_seq_one_letter_code
_entity_poly.pdbx_strand_id
1 'polypeptide(L)' 'IWPCGFCNCKPPYGTLAQWVRDSWEEVDIHLIVKAFKCCGVSVKMDGTEDDVVFDYEEYEEVGGSNVWE' A
#
# COMPACT_ATOMS: atom_id res chain seq x y z
N ILE A 1 13.44 2.04 -14.50
CA ILE A 1 14.12 2.93 -15.49
C ILE A 1 13.02 3.67 -16.22
N TRP A 2 12.77 4.93 -15.87
CA TRP A 2 11.77 5.76 -16.58
C TRP A 2 12.43 6.38 -17.81
N PRO A 3 11.96 6.05 -19.03
CA PRO A 3 12.49 6.65 -20.23
C PRO A 3 11.91 8.07 -20.37
N CYS A 4 12.81 9.03 -20.51
CA CYS A 4 12.59 10.46 -20.72
C CYS A 4 12.19 11.28 -19.48
N GLY A 5 13.14 12.09 -19.04
CA GLY A 5 12.86 13.29 -18.28
C GLY A 5 12.23 14.34 -19.19
N PHE A 6 11.25 15.04 -18.64
CA PHE A 6 10.91 16.42 -18.98
C PHE A 6 10.02 16.72 -20.20
N CYS A 7 9.08 15.85 -20.55
CA CYS A 7 7.80 16.32 -21.10
C CYS A 7 6.67 15.89 -20.17
N ASN A 8 5.91 16.85 -19.64
CA ASN A 8 4.73 16.60 -18.78
C ASN A 8 3.55 16.08 -19.63
N CYS A 9 3.78 15.03 -20.41
CA CYS A 9 2.75 14.31 -21.12
C CYS A 9 2.07 13.40 -20.11
N LYS A 10 0.85 13.77 -19.70
CA LYS A 10 0.02 12.90 -18.87
C LYS A 10 -0.14 11.56 -19.61
N PRO A 11 0.35 10.45 -19.05
CA PRO A 11 0.14 9.15 -19.67
C PRO A 11 -1.36 8.87 -19.76
N PRO A 12 -1.81 8.14 -20.80
CA PRO A 12 -3.21 7.80 -20.96
C PRO A 12 -3.69 7.01 -19.73
N TYR A 13 -4.96 7.19 -19.36
CA TYR A 13 -5.52 6.58 -18.16
C TYR A 13 -5.36 5.06 -18.10
N GLY A 14 -5.42 4.38 -19.25
CA GLY A 14 -5.16 2.95 -19.33
C GLY A 14 -3.76 2.57 -18.84
N THR A 15 -2.73 3.33 -19.20
CA THR A 15 -1.36 3.10 -18.76
C THR A 15 -1.20 3.36 -17.26
N LEU A 16 -1.83 4.42 -16.73
CA LEU A 16 -1.82 4.68 -15.28
C LEU A 16 -2.51 3.55 -14.50
N ALA A 17 -3.68 3.10 -14.95
CA ALA A 17 -4.41 2.01 -14.31
C ALA A 17 -3.62 0.70 -14.35
N GLN A 18 -2.93 0.44 -15.47
CA GLN A 18 -2.04 -0.70 -15.64
C GLN A 18 -0.91 -0.69 -14.61
N TRP A 19 -0.20 0.43 -14.47
CA TRP A 19 0.87 0.54 -13.48
C TRP A 19 0.39 0.37 -12.05
N VAL A 20 -0.75 1.00 -11.71
CA VAL A 20 -1.35 0.84 -10.39
C VAL A 20 -1.64 -0.64 -10.15
N ARG A 21 -2.32 -1.32 -11.08
CA ARG A 21 -2.65 -2.74 -10.96
C ARG A 21 -1.41 -3.62 -10.80
N ASP A 22 -0.44 -3.45 -11.68
CA ASP A 22 0.78 -4.26 -11.70
C ASP A 22 1.58 -4.06 -10.40
N SER A 23 1.65 -2.83 -9.89
CA SER A 23 2.27 -2.55 -8.58
C SER A 23 1.51 -3.17 -7.41
N TRP A 24 0.17 -3.22 -7.45
CA TRP A 24 -0.61 -3.87 -6.40
C TRP A 24 -0.55 -5.40 -6.44
N GLU A 25 -0.32 -6.01 -7.61
CA GLU A 25 -0.12 -7.47 -7.75
C GLU A 25 1.14 -7.96 -7.04
N GLU A 26 2.15 -7.10 -6.87
CA GLU A 26 3.40 -7.42 -6.17
C GLU A 26 3.28 -7.31 -4.62
N VAL A 27 2.20 -6.73 -4.10
CA VAL A 27 2.01 -6.49 -2.66
C VAL A 27 1.21 -7.62 -2.00
N ASP A 28 1.71 -8.12 -0.88
CA ASP A 28 1.01 -9.17 -0.12
C ASP A 28 -0.34 -8.68 0.44
N ILE A 29 -1.39 -9.48 0.25
CA ILE A 29 -2.76 -9.12 0.64
C ILE A 29 -2.90 -8.87 2.15
N HIS A 30 -2.14 -9.55 3.00
CA HIS A 30 -2.17 -9.34 4.45
C HIS A 30 -1.55 -7.99 4.81
N LEU A 31 -0.50 -7.58 4.09
CA LEU A 31 0.09 -6.24 4.23
C LEU A 31 -0.91 -5.15 3.85
N ILE A 32 -1.62 -5.34 2.73
CA ILE A 32 -2.70 -4.43 2.31
C ILE A 32 -3.77 -4.34 3.39
N VAL A 33 -4.32 -5.48 3.82
CA VAL A 33 -5.39 -5.52 4.81
C VAL A 33 -4.96 -4.86 6.12
N LYS A 34 -3.76 -5.16 6.63
CA LYS A 34 -3.24 -4.56 7.86
C LYS A 34 -3.09 -3.05 7.67
N ALA A 35 -2.46 -2.57 6.60
CA ALA A 35 -2.27 -1.13 6.35
C ALA A 35 -3.59 -0.34 6.29
N PHE A 36 -4.64 -0.93 5.72
CA PHE A 36 -5.96 -0.28 5.63
C PHE A 36 -6.84 -0.43 6.87
N LYS A 37 -6.41 -1.20 7.90
CA LYS A 37 -7.15 -1.28 9.18
C LYS A 37 -7.24 0.08 9.87
N CYS A 38 -6.16 0.87 9.87
CA CYS A 38 -6.16 2.24 10.42
C CYS A 38 -7.11 3.19 9.70
N CYS A 39 -7.43 2.91 8.43
CA CYS A 39 -8.38 3.72 7.66
C CYS A 39 -9.85 3.34 7.94
N GLY A 40 -10.11 2.32 8.75
CA GLY A 40 -11.47 1.82 9.03
C GLY A 40 -12.13 1.12 7.84
N VAL A 41 -11.40 0.91 6.74
CA VAL A 41 -11.95 0.36 5.49
C VAL A 41 -12.06 -1.17 5.56
N SER A 42 -11.12 -1.82 6.27
CA SER A 42 -11.06 -3.28 6.44
C SER A 42 -11.46 -3.76 7.83
N VAL A 43 -12.01 -2.88 8.67
CA VAL A 43 -12.43 -3.19 10.05
C VAL A 43 -13.82 -3.82 10.04
N LYS A 44 -14.01 -4.93 10.76
CA LYS A 44 -15.34 -5.49 10.97
C LYS A 44 -16.24 -4.51 11.74
N MET A 45 -17.48 -4.37 11.26
CA MET A 45 -18.49 -3.51 11.91
C MET A 45 -19.01 -4.05 13.25
N ASP A 46 -18.57 -5.24 13.67
CA ASP A 46 -18.97 -5.85 14.94
C ASP A 46 -18.21 -5.29 16.15
N GLY A 47 -17.29 -4.34 15.93
CA GLY A 47 -16.51 -3.68 16.98
C GLY A 47 -15.44 -4.59 17.61
N THR A 48 -15.26 -5.81 17.10
CA THR A 48 -14.27 -6.77 17.64
C THR A 48 -12.83 -6.40 17.29
N GLU A 49 -12.66 -5.45 16.36
CA GLU A 49 -11.37 -4.98 15.87
C GLU A 49 -11.12 -3.50 16.19
N ASP A 50 -11.99 -2.86 16.99
CA ASP A 50 -11.84 -1.44 17.38
C ASP A 50 -10.57 -1.18 18.20
N ASP A 51 -10.09 -2.19 18.93
CA ASP A 51 -8.85 -2.15 19.70
C ASP A 51 -7.60 -2.48 18.86
N VAL A 52 -7.80 -2.93 17.60
CA VAL A 52 -6.72 -3.43 16.73
C VAL A 52 -6.22 -2.29 15.84
N VAL A 53 -5.37 -1.44 16.41
CA VAL A 53 -4.61 -0.43 15.67
C VAL A 53 -3.40 -1.08 14.98
N PHE A 54 -3.02 -0.58 13.80
CA PHE A 54 -1.80 -1.03 13.12
C PHE A 54 -0.57 -0.71 13.97
N ASP A 55 0.10 -1.75 14.46
CA ASP A 55 1.38 -1.63 15.15
C ASP A 55 2.51 -1.53 14.11
N TYR A 56 3.14 -0.35 14.04
CA TYR A 56 4.29 -0.09 13.16
C TYR A 56 5.58 -0.72 13.70
N GLU A 57 5.69 -0.96 15.02
CA GLU A 57 6.89 -1.54 15.63
C GLU A 57 6.99 -3.05 15.37
N GLU A 58 5.85 -3.76 15.37
CA GLU A 58 5.78 -5.19 15.03
C GLU A 58 6.24 -5.48 13.57
N TYR A 59 6.10 -4.51 12.66
CA TYR A 59 6.52 -4.66 11.26
C TYR A 59 8.04 -4.58 11.06
N GLU A 60 8.75 -3.86 11.92
CA GLU A 60 10.20 -3.68 11.84
C GLU A 60 10.95 -4.99 12.20
N GLU A 61 10.40 -5.82 13.08
CA GLU A 61 11.07 -7.06 13.53
C GLU A 61 11.05 -8.22 12.52
N VAL A 62 10.16 -8.21 11.51
CA VAL A 62 10.00 -9.34 10.57
C VAL A 62 10.57 -9.06 9.17
N GLY A 63 11.05 -7.85 8.88
CA GLY A 63 11.74 -7.57 7.61
C GLY A 63 11.68 -6.14 7.07
N GLY A 64 11.51 -5.13 7.93
CA GLY A 64 11.57 -3.73 7.52
C GLY A 64 12.99 -3.22 7.50
N SER A 65 13.77 -3.47 6.44
CA SER A 65 14.90 -2.55 6.18
C SER A 65 14.26 -1.23 5.75
N ASN A 66 14.25 -0.25 6.66
CA ASN A 66 14.31 1.19 6.40
C ASN A 66 14.41 1.59 4.91
N VAL A 67 13.27 1.72 4.24
CA VAL A 67 13.14 2.39 2.94
C VAL A 67 12.24 3.61 3.13
N TRP A 68 12.67 4.60 3.93
CA TRP A 68 12.16 5.99 3.87
C TRP A 68 13.18 7.03 4.41
N GLU A 69 14.49 6.77 4.30
CA GLU A 69 15.54 7.82 4.33
C GLU A 69 16.40 7.74 3.06
#